data_AF-A0A554MD54-F1
#
_entry.id   AF-A0A554MD54-F1
#
_cell.length_a   1.000
_cell.length_b   1.000
_cell.length_c   1.000
_cell.angle_alpha   90.00
_cell.angle_beta   90.00
_cell.angle_gamma   90.00
#
_symmetry.space_group_name_H-M   'P 1'
#
loop_
_entity.id
_entity.type
_entity.pdbx_description
1 polymer ?
#
loop_
_entity_poly.entity_id
_entity_poly.type
_entity_poly.pdbx_seq_one_letter_code
_entity_poly.pdbx_strand_id
1 'polypeptide(L)'
;AKKIVKEAAGYACIYCGKKKPDVAIHAHHIYNEGVHRGMSGDLDNLVSVCFTHHCSNWNAKEPSFHKNPQEMADFLLEKYPERMKILKERSRHVVQADILYWQKKWEELKNL
;
A
#
# COMPACT_ATOMS: atom_id res chain seq x y z
N ALA A 1 1.66 10.16 3.95
CA ALA A 1 1.64 8.81 3.35
C ALA A 1 0.75 8.69 2.11
N LYS A 2 -0.59 8.66 2.25
CA LYS A 2 -1.53 8.36 1.14
C LYS A 2 -1.47 9.31 -0.08
N LYS A 3 -1.10 10.58 0.09
CA LYS A 3 -0.91 11.51 -1.04
C LYS A 3 0.38 11.20 -1.81
N ILE A 4 1.48 11.05 -1.07
CA ILE A 4 2.83 10.74 -1.60
C ILE A 4 2.80 9.50 -2.50
N VAL A 5 2.22 8.39 -2.03
CA VAL A 5 2.17 7.15 -2.81
C VAL A 5 1.39 7.29 -4.12
N LYS A 6 0.31 8.09 -4.12
CA LYS A 6 -0.47 8.35 -5.33
C LYS A 6 0.28 9.24 -6.31
N GLU A 7 1.00 10.25 -5.81
CA GLU A 7 1.83 11.13 -6.65
C GLU A 7 3.01 10.38 -7.27
N ALA A 8 3.72 9.56 -6.48
CA ALA A 8 4.81 8.72 -6.96
C ALA A 8 4.35 7.72 -8.04
N ALA A 9 3.11 7.21 -7.94
CA ALA A 9 2.50 6.34 -8.94
C ALA A 9 1.87 7.08 -10.12
N GLY A 10 2.04 8.41 -10.24
CA GLY A 10 1.43 9.21 -11.30
C GLY A 10 -0.10 9.19 -11.30
N TYR A 11 -0.71 8.99 -10.13
CA TYR A 11 -2.13 8.73 -9.97
C TYR A 11 -2.64 7.59 -10.87
N ALA A 12 -1.86 6.52 -11.03
CA ALA A 12 -2.26 5.31 -11.74
C ALA A 12 -2.55 4.15 -10.78
N CYS A 13 -3.44 3.24 -11.19
CA CYS A 13 -3.69 1.98 -10.52
C CYS A 13 -2.55 1.00 -10.83
N ILE A 14 -1.93 0.44 -9.80
CA ILE A 14 -0.83 -0.52 -9.95
C ILE A 14 -1.28 -1.82 -10.65
N TYR A 15 -2.56 -2.18 -10.51
CA TYR A 15 -3.10 -3.43 -11.06
C TYR A 15 -3.50 -3.31 -12.53
N CYS A 16 -4.30 -2.29 -12.89
CA CYS A 16 -4.86 -2.14 -14.24
C CYS A 16 -4.33 -0.93 -15.03
N GLY A 17 -3.47 -0.10 -14.45
CA GLY A 17 -2.89 1.07 -15.13
C GLY A 17 -3.82 2.27 -15.33
N LYS A 18 -5.14 2.13 -15.12
CA LYS A 18 -6.09 3.26 -15.20
C LYS A 18 -5.68 4.38 -14.25
N LYS A 19 -5.84 5.63 -14.68
CA LYS A 19 -5.34 6.82 -13.99
C LYS A 19 -6.37 7.94 -13.93
N LYS A 20 -6.07 9.01 -13.20
CA LYS A 20 -6.85 10.25 -13.27
C LYS A 20 -6.74 10.89 -14.68
N PRO A 21 -7.81 11.53 -15.19
CA PRO A 21 -9.11 11.76 -14.54
C PRO A 21 -10.14 10.62 -14.71
N ASP A 22 -9.83 9.59 -15.49
CA ASP A 22 -10.79 8.54 -15.91
C ASP A 22 -11.38 7.74 -14.74
N VAL A 23 -10.61 7.58 -13.66
CA VAL A 23 -11.03 6.90 -12.44
C VAL A 23 -10.56 7.63 -11.19
N ALA A 24 -11.32 7.49 -10.10
CA ALA A 24 -10.85 7.87 -8.78
C ALA A 24 -9.72 6.93 -8.32
N ILE A 25 -8.67 7.50 -7.73
CA ILE A 25 -7.46 6.79 -7.31
C ILE A 25 -7.28 6.91 -5.80
N HIS A 26 -7.13 5.75 -5.18
CA HIS A 26 -7.06 5.52 -3.75
C HIS A 26 -5.69 4.94 -3.37
N ALA A 27 -5.34 5.10 -2.10
CA ALA A 27 -4.19 4.42 -1.52
C ALA A 27 -4.72 3.25 -0.68
N HIS A 28 -4.34 2.04 -1.04
CA HIS A 28 -4.73 0.79 -0.39
C HIS A 28 -3.60 0.29 0.51
N HIS A 29 -3.94 -0.14 1.72
CA HIS A 29 -3.00 -0.77 2.64
C HIS A 29 -2.83 -2.25 2.30
N ILE A 30 -1.59 -2.73 2.24
CA ILE A 30 -1.29 -4.16 2.03
C ILE A 30 -1.52 -4.93 3.34
N TYR A 31 -0.92 -4.46 4.43
CA TYR A 31 -1.14 -4.95 5.79
C TYR A 31 -2.07 -3.98 6.54
N ASN A 32 -3.07 -4.54 7.22
CA ASN A 32 -4.03 -3.76 8.00
C ASN A 32 -3.44 -3.29 9.35
N GLU A 33 -3.94 -2.15 9.86
CA GLU A 33 -3.48 -1.57 11.13
C GLU A 33 -3.92 -2.37 12.36
N GLY A 34 -5.09 -3.03 12.30
CA GLY A 34 -5.65 -3.74 13.45
C GLY A 34 -4.75 -4.88 13.93
N VAL A 35 -4.16 -5.60 12.98
CA VAL A 35 -3.24 -6.72 13.21
C VAL A 35 -1.79 -6.25 13.18
N HIS A 36 -1.42 -5.32 12.29
CA HIS A 36 -0.05 -4.83 12.12
C HIS A 36 0.07 -3.35 12.51
N ARG A 37 0.03 -3.10 13.82
CA ARG A 37 0.10 -1.75 14.39
C ARG A 37 1.34 -1.00 13.91
N GLY A 38 1.19 0.27 13.56
CA GLY A 38 2.26 1.13 13.06
C GLY A 38 2.47 1.06 11.54
N MET A 39 1.87 0.10 10.84
CA MET A 39 2.02 -0.05 9.39
C MET A 39 1.17 0.93 8.57
N SER A 40 0.20 1.62 9.17
CA SER A 40 -0.66 2.59 8.45
C SER A 40 0.10 3.76 7.84
N GLY A 41 1.20 4.14 8.48
CA GLY A 41 2.06 5.25 8.07
C GLY A 41 3.17 4.85 7.12
N ASP A 42 3.50 3.56 7.02
CA ASP A 42 4.57 3.06 6.14
C ASP A 42 4.17 3.26 4.68
N LEU A 43 5.00 3.99 3.94
CA LEU A 43 4.79 4.24 2.51
C LEU A 43 4.87 2.95 1.71
N ASP A 44 5.74 2.01 2.10
CA ASP A 44 5.90 0.73 1.43
C ASP A 44 4.66 -0.15 1.66
N ASN A 45 3.91 0.08 2.74
CA ASN A 45 2.67 -0.64 3.03
C ASN A 45 1.46 -0.12 2.22
N LEU A 46 1.66 0.89 1.37
CA LEU A 46 0.60 1.49 0.57
C LEU A 46 0.83 1.30 -0.92
N VAL A 47 -0.24 1.01 -1.66
CA VAL A 47 -0.22 1.00 -3.13
C VAL A 47 -1.34 1.87 -3.70
N SER A 48 -1.10 2.43 -4.88
CA SER A 48 -2.08 3.23 -5.61
C SER A 48 -2.99 2.31 -6.42
N VAL A 49 -4.30 2.38 -6.21
CA VAL A 49 -5.31 1.56 -6.91
C VAL A 49 -6.51 2.41 -7.32
N CYS A 50 -7.20 2.04 -8.39
CA CYS A 50 -8.45 2.70 -8.75
C CYS A 50 -9.59 2.31 -7.81
N PHE A 51 -10.66 3.10 -7.79
CA PHE A 51 -11.85 2.83 -6.98
C PHE A 51 -12.41 1.42 -7.21
N THR A 52 -12.37 0.93 -8.46
CA THR A 52 -12.81 -0.43 -8.81
C THR A 52 -12.06 -1.49 -8.01
N HIS A 53 -10.73 -1.50 -8.11
CA HIS A 53 -9.89 -2.48 -7.41
C HIS A 53 -9.75 -2.19 -5.92
N HIS A 54 -9.98 -0.95 -5.47
CA HIS A 54 -9.94 -0.60 -4.05
C HIS A 54 -11.12 -1.20 -3.26
N CYS A 55 -12.35 -0.91 -3.68
CA CYS A 55 -13.53 -1.25 -2.89
C CYS A 55 -14.84 -1.37 -3.70
N SER A 56 -14.79 -1.41 -5.03
CA SER A 56 -16.02 -1.48 -5.80
C SER A 56 -16.66 -2.85 -5.70
N ASN A 57 -17.99 -2.83 -5.58
CA ASN A 57 -18.85 -4.00 -5.69
C ASN A 57 -19.58 -4.07 -7.04
N TRP A 58 -19.33 -3.09 -7.92
CA TRP A 58 -20.18 -2.82 -9.07
C TRP A 58 -19.81 -3.66 -10.29
N ASN A 59 -18.55 -4.09 -10.40
CA ASN A 59 -18.08 -4.92 -11.51
C ASN A 59 -17.60 -6.26 -10.97
N ALA A 60 -18.44 -7.29 -11.08
CA ALA A 60 -18.17 -8.63 -10.55
C ALA A 60 -16.98 -9.33 -11.24
N LYS A 61 -16.49 -8.82 -12.38
CA LYS A 61 -15.38 -9.42 -13.12
C LYS A 61 -14.00 -8.94 -12.68
N GLU A 62 -13.94 -7.80 -12.00
CA GLU A 62 -12.68 -7.20 -11.56
C GLU A 62 -12.46 -7.49 -10.06
N PRO A 63 -11.23 -7.77 -9.63
CA PRO A 63 -10.95 -8.02 -8.24
C PRO A 63 -11.23 -6.78 -7.38
N SER A 64 -11.58 -7.00 -6.12
CA SER A 64 -11.79 -5.93 -5.14
C SER A 64 -11.01 -6.27 -3.89
N PHE A 65 -9.97 -5.49 -3.62
CA PHE A 65 -8.96 -5.87 -2.64
C PHE A 65 -9.46 -5.73 -1.19
N HIS A 66 -10.51 -4.95 -0.93
CA HIS A 66 -11.23 -5.03 0.35
C HIS A 66 -12.09 -6.29 0.51
N LYS A 67 -12.54 -6.92 -0.59
CA LYS A 67 -13.35 -8.14 -0.56
C LYS A 67 -12.48 -9.40 -0.51
N ASN A 68 -11.46 -9.46 -1.36
CA ASN A 68 -10.52 -10.56 -1.42
C ASN A 68 -9.08 -10.03 -1.36
N PRO A 69 -8.56 -9.74 -0.15
CA PRO A 69 -7.19 -9.26 0.02
C PRO A 69 -6.13 -10.24 -0.51
N GLN A 70 -6.45 -11.54 -0.63
CA GLN A 70 -5.54 -12.54 -1.15
C GLN A 70 -5.14 -12.26 -2.61
N GLU A 71 -6.07 -11.78 -3.44
CA GLU A 71 -5.79 -11.42 -4.83
C GLU A 71 -4.74 -10.31 -4.94
N MET A 72 -4.80 -9.31 -4.05
CA MET A 72 -3.77 -8.28 -3.96
C MET A 72 -2.44 -8.88 -3.52
N ALA A 73 -2.46 -9.72 -2.48
CA ALA A 73 -1.25 -10.33 -1.96
C ALA A 73 -0.54 -11.18 -3.02
N ASP A 74 -1.29 -12.00 -3.76
CA ASP A 74 -0.76 -12.85 -4.84
C ASP A 74 -0.17 -11.99 -5.96
N PHE A 75 -0.89 -10.97 -6.40
CA PHE A 75 -0.40 -10.02 -7.40
C PHE A 75 0.92 -9.34 -6.96
N LEU A 76 0.98 -8.87 -5.71
CA LEU A 76 2.17 -8.19 -5.20
C LEU A 76 3.33 -9.14 -4.95
N LEU A 77 3.08 -10.39 -4.54
CA LEU A 77 4.11 -11.41 -4.40
C LEU A 77 4.72 -11.77 -5.76
N GLU A 78 3.92 -11.83 -6.82
CA GLU A 78 4.40 -12.07 -8.18
C GLU A 78 5.19 -10.87 -8.74
N LYS A 79 4.62 -9.66 -8.65
CA LYS A 79 5.19 -8.46 -9.31
C LYS A 79 6.26 -7.76 -8.49
N TYR A 80 6.17 -7.82 -7.16
CA TYR A 80 7.04 -7.08 -6.24
C TYR A 80 7.52 -7.95 -5.06
N PRO A 81 8.14 -9.12 -5.33
CA PRO A 81 8.50 -10.09 -4.28
C PRO A 81 9.39 -9.51 -3.19
N GLU A 82 10.40 -8.71 -3.55
CA GLU A 82 11.32 -8.11 -2.59
C GLU A 82 10.62 -7.09 -1.68
N ARG A 83 9.69 -6.30 -2.23
CA ARG A 83 8.87 -5.38 -1.44
C ARG A 83 8.04 -6.14 -0.43
N MET A 84 7.40 -7.23 -0.86
CA MET A 84 6.58 -8.06 0.03
C MET A 84 7.41 -8.75 1.11
N LYS A 85 8.64 -9.18 0.80
CA LYS A 85 9.58 -9.73 1.78
C LYS A 85 9.92 -8.70 2.86
N ILE A 86 10.33 -7.49 2.46
CA ILE A 86 10.65 -6.39 3.38
C ILE A 86 9.44 -6.04 4.26
N LEU A 87 8.25 -5.91 3.66
CA LEU A 87 7.05 -5.59 4.41
C LEU A 87 6.68 -6.67 5.41
N LYS A 88 6.85 -7.95 5.05
CA LYS A 88 6.60 -9.08 5.96
C LYS A 88 7.56 -9.09 7.14
N GLU A 89 8.82 -8.71 6.92
CA GLU A 89 9.79 -8.54 8.00
C GLU A 89 9.35 -7.39 8.91
N ARG A 90 9.06 -6.20 8.35
CA ARG A 90 8.58 -5.05 9.13
C ARG A 90 7.27 -5.30 9.87
N SER A 91 6.32 -6.01 9.25
CA SER A 91 5.01 -6.28 9.84
C SER A 91 5.06 -7.21 11.06
N ARG A 92 6.17 -7.94 11.26
CA ARG A 92 6.44 -8.77 12.44
C ARG A 92 6.98 -7.94 13.60
N HIS A 93 7.64 -6.84 13.30
CA HIS A 93 8.04 -5.88 14.30
C HIS A 93 6.83 -5.02 14.59
N VAL A 94 6.14 -5.32 15.70
CA VAL A 94 5.22 -4.37 16.32
C VAL A 94 6.09 -3.25 16.89
N VAL A 95 6.73 -2.48 16.01
CA VAL A 95 7.42 -1.27 16.42
C VAL A 95 6.30 -0.37 16.85
N GLN A 96 6.23 -0.11 18.15
CA GLN A 96 5.50 1.03 18.66
C GLN A 96 6.02 2.20 17.83
N ALA A 97 5.21 2.71 16.90
CA ALA A 97 5.57 3.79 15.99
C ALA A 97 5.62 5.09 16.82
N ASP A 98 6.52 5.07 17.79
CA ASP A 98 6.79 6.10 18.73
C ASP A 98 7.68 7.15 18.07
N ILE A 99 7.90 8.23 18.81
CA ILE A 99 8.61 9.38 18.28
C ILE A 99 10.07 9.03 17.92
N LEU A 100 10.66 8.03 18.59
CA LEU A 100 12.05 7.63 18.41
C LEU A 100 12.25 6.88 17.10
N TYR A 101 11.31 5.98 16.74
CA TYR A 101 11.35 5.29 15.44
C TYR A 101 11.27 6.29 14.27
N TRP A 102 10.33 7.23 14.33
CA TRP A 102 10.16 8.23 13.26
C TRP A 102 11.32 9.22 13.16
N GLN A 103 11.93 9.60 14.29
CA GLN A 103 13.13 10.42 14.31
C GLN A 103 14.30 9.71 13.62
N LYS A 104 14.55 8.44 13.96
CA LYS A 104 15.60 7.64 13.32
C LYS A 104 15.37 7.51 11.80
N LYS A 105 14.12 7.24 11.40
CA LYS A 105 13.79 7.10 9.98
C LYS A 105 14.00 8.39 9.18
N TRP A 106 13.71 9.53 9.80
CA TRP A 106 13.94 10.84 9.22
C TRP A 106 15.43 11.13 9.01
N GLU A 107 16.30 10.75 9.95
CA GLU A 107 17.74 10.90 9.78
C GLU A 107 18.31 10.01 8.67
N GLU A 108 17.85 8.76 8.58
CA GLU A 108 18.24 7.86 7.48
C GLU A 108 17.90 8.45 6.09
N LEU A 109 16.74 9.12 5.97
CA LEU A 109 16.28 9.71 4.72
C LEU A 109 16.95 11.04 4.37
N LYS A 110 17.56 11.74 5.34
CA LYS A 110 18.32 12.99 5.10
C LYS A 110 19.70 12.76 4.50
N ASN A 111 20.24 11.56 4.66
CA ASN A 111 21.57 11.19 4.20
C ASN A 111 21.56 10.44 2.84
N LEU A 112 20.41 10.48 2.15
CA LEU A 112 20.19 10.03 0.78
C LEU A 112 19.99 11.25 -0.14
#